data_AF-I2J252-F1
#
_entry.id   AF-I2J252-F1
#
_cell.length_a   1.000
_cell.length_b   1.000
_cell.length_c   1.000
_cell.angle_alpha   90.00
_cell.angle_beta   90.00
_cell.angle_gamma   90.00
#
_symmetry.space_group_name_H-M   'P 1'
#
loop_
_entity.id
_entity.type
_entity.pdbx_description
1 polymer ?
#
loop_
_entity_poly.entity_id
_entity_poly.type
_entity_poly.pdbx_seq_one_letter_code
_entity_poly.pdbx_strand_id
1 'polypeptide(L)'
;MLLPLFIGTLVLPFFSRFPLLEVPFIAFGTGMMMLTFTGSLIEDHPYVIFMTSGNYRKMLTALYRIVRGEGDVQEYRRQALNYGIVVGSFVVGAISLAVSMHFFHEWSIWIVSFNLFVIMSYYIARVKQLDLQDENI
;
A
#
# COMPACT_ATOMS: atom_id res chain seq x y z
N MET A 1 7.57 6.54 9.72
CA MET A 1 7.21 5.16 10.12
C MET A 1 7.60 4.06 9.11
N LEU A 2 8.00 4.39 7.88
CA LEU A 2 8.37 3.40 6.83
C LEU A 2 9.73 2.69 7.04
N LEU A 3 10.68 3.33 7.72
CA LEU A 3 12.05 2.83 7.88
C LEU A 3 12.13 1.46 8.62
N PRO A 4 11.44 1.25 9.77
CA PRO A 4 11.43 -0.07 10.42
C PRO A 4 10.84 -1.19 9.54
N LEU A 5 9.82 -0.87 8.74
CA LEU A 5 9.22 -1.81 7.79
C LEU A 5 10.18 -2.16 6.64
N PHE A 6 10.89 -1.17 6.11
CA PHE A 6 11.93 -1.40 5.12
C PHE A 6 13.02 -2.34 5.65
N ILE A 7 13.52 -2.11 6.87
CA ILE A 7 14.52 -2.98 7.51
C ILE A 7 13.97 -4.39 7.72
N GLY A 8 12.74 -4.52 8.23
CA GLY A 8 12.11 -5.83 8.47
C GLY A 8 11.99 -6.67 7.20
N THR A 9 11.51 -6.08 6.10
CA THR A 9 11.37 -6.79 4.81
C THR A 9 12.72 -7.17 4.17
N LEU A 10 13.77 -6.38 4.41
CA LEU A 10 15.10 -6.62 3.85
C LEU A 10 15.81 -7.81 4.53
N VAL A 11 15.59 -7.98 5.84
CA VAL A 11 16.24 -9.02 6.65
C VAL A 11 15.40 -10.31 6.75
N LEU A 12 14.09 -10.26 6.46
CA LEU A 12 13.21 -11.44 6.52
C LEU A 12 13.72 -12.70 5.79
N PRO A 13 14.27 -12.64 4.56
CA PRO A 13 14.67 -13.86 3.84
C PRO A 13 15.87 -14.59 4.48
N PHE A 14 16.57 -13.98 5.44
CA PHE A 14 17.63 -14.65 6.19
C PHE A 14 17.10 -15.53 7.33
N PHE A 15 15.84 -15.34 7.73
CA PHE A 15 15.20 -16.05 8.84
C PHE A 15 14.10 -17.03 8.41
N SER A 16 13.84 -17.15 7.11
CA SER A 16 12.84 -18.07 6.52
C SER A 16 13.05 -19.55 6.87
N ARG A 17 14.26 -19.94 7.28
CA ARG A 17 14.58 -21.31 7.71
C ARG A 17 14.17 -21.62 9.15
N PHE A 18 13.71 -20.64 9.92
CA PHE A 18 13.35 -20.77 11.34
C PHE A 18 11.90 -20.35 11.60
N PRO A 19 10.92 -21.28 11.51
CA PRO A 19 9.49 -20.96 11.59
C PRO A 19 9.08 -20.21 12.88
N LEU A 20 9.74 -20.50 14.00
CA LEU A 20 9.52 -19.85 15.30
C LEU A 20 9.88 -18.36 15.32
N LEU A 21 10.83 -17.93 14.48
CA LEU A 21 11.23 -16.54 14.35
C LEU A 21 10.46 -15.84 13.22
N GLU A 22 10.20 -16.56 12.13
CA GLU A 22 9.49 -16.06 10.96
C GLU A 22 8.10 -15.50 11.30
N VAL A 23 7.30 -16.23 12.08
CA VAL A 23 5.92 -15.84 12.42
C VAL A 23 5.86 -14.48 13.16
N PRO A 24 6.64 -14.25 14.24
CA PRO A 24 6.75 -12.93 14.86
C PRO A 24 7.17 -11.81 13.90
N PHE A 25 8.15 -12.05 13.02
CA PHE A 25 8.62 -11.03 12.07
C PHE A 25 7.55 -10.67 11.03
N ILE A 26 6.79 -11.66 10.52
CA ILE A 26 5.67 -11.41 9.61
C ILE A 26 4.56 -10.62 10.32
N ALA A 27 4.21 -11.00 11.55
CA ALA A 27 3.18 -10.30 12.33
C ALA A 27 3.59 -8.85 12.63
N PHE A 28 4.85 -8.64 13.02
CA PHE A 28 5.42 -7.32 13.25
C PHE A 28 5.43 -6.45 11.97
N GLY A 29 5.89 -7.00 10.84
CA GLY A 29 5.87 -6.31 9.55
C GLY A 29 4.46 -5.94 9.10
N THR A 30 3.50 -6.83 9.29
CA THR A 30 2.08 -6.58 8.98
C THR A 30 1.50 -5.45 9.85
N GLY A 31 1.82 -5.43 11.14
CA GLY A 31 1.43 -4.34 12.05
C GLY A 31 2.01 -2.99 11.65
N MET A 32 3.29 -2.95 11.26
CA MET A 32 3.94 -1.73 10.78
C MET A 32 3.35 -1.24 9.44
N MET A 33 3.06 -2.15 8.51
CA MET A 33 2.33 -1.82 7.28
C MET A 33 0.98 -1.21 7.60
N MET A 34 0.22 -1.82 8.52
CA MET A 34 -1.08 -1.33 8.94
C MET A 34 -0.99 0.11 9.46
N LEU A 35 -0.06 0.36 10.39
CA LEU A 35 0.13 1.68 11.00
C LEU A 35 0.63 2.74 10.02
N THR A 36 1.45 2.37 9.04
CA THR A 36 2.03 3.29 8.07
C THR A 36 0.99 4.06 7.28
N PHE A 37 -0.12 3.41 6.92
CA PHE A 37 -1.20 4.07 6.18
C PHE A 37 -2.42 4.38 7.03
N THR A 38 -2.36 4.16 8.35
CA THR A 38 -3.39 4.63 9.28
C THR A 38 -3.49 6.15 9.17
N GLY A 39 -4.69 6.65 8.86
CA GLY A 39 -4.93 8.09 8.66
C GLY A 39 -4.65 8.61 7.25
N SER A 40 -4.13 7.80 6.32
CA SER A 40 -4.04 8.19 4.91
C SER A 40 -5.45 8.31 4.31
N LEU A 41 -5.73 9.42 3.62
CA LEU A 41 -7.02 9.69 2.99
C LEU A 41 -6.92 9.60 1.46
N ILE A 42 -7.99 9.10 0.84
CA ILE A 42 -8.24 9.21 -0.60
C ILE A 42 -9.60 9.86 -0.76
N GLU A 43 -9.65 11.06 -1.34
CA GLU A 43 -10.91 11.77 -1.58
C GLU A 43 -11.75 11.87 -0.29
N ASP A 44 -11.12 12.31 0.81
CA ASP A 44 -11.71 12.51 2.14
C ASP A 44 -12.11 11.23 2.91
N HIS A 45 -11.69 10.07 2.42
CA HIS A 45 -12.00 8.79 3.05
C HIS A 45 -10.76 8.01 3.49
N PRO A 46 -10.81 7.30 4.63
CA PRO A 46 -9.69 6.48 5.09
C PRO A 46 -9.32 5.40 4.08
N TYR A 47 -8.03 5.34 3.76
CA TYR A 47 -7.41 4.29 2.98
C TYR A 47 -7.33 3.00 3.81
N VAL A 48 -7.96 1.93 3.32
CA VAL A 48 -7.91 0.62 3.97
C VAL A 48 -6.95 -0.30 3.23
N ILE A 49 -5.85 -0.68 3.88
CA ILE A 49 -4.81 -1.55 3.31
C ILE A 49 -5.35 -2.97 3.03
N PHE A 50 -6.21 -3.48 3.90
CA PHE A 50 -6.86 -4.78 3.69
C PHE A 50 -7.96 -4.64 2.64
N MET A 51 -7.64 -5.07 1.42
CA MET A 51 -8.45 -4.92 0.22
C MET A 51 -9.82 -5.62 0.24
N THR A 52 -10.11 -6.47 1.22
CA THR A 52 -11.28 -7.36 1.19
C THR A 52 -12.62 -6.75 1.56
N SER A 53 -12.74 -5.45 1.82
CA SER A 53 -14.09 -4.83 1.85
C SER A 53 -14.15 -3.31 1.67
N GLY A 54 -13.12 -2.55 2.03
CA GLY A 54 -13.20 -1.08 2.07
C GLY A 54 -13.08 -0.42 0.69
N ASN A 55 -11.88 -0.43 0.12
CA ASN A 55 -11.55 0.30 -1.11
C ASN A 55 -12.23 -0.28 -2.35
N TYR A 56 -12.34 -1.62 -2.45
CA TYR A 56 -13.01 -2.30 -3.55
C TYR A 56 -14.52 -2.03 -3.58
N ARG A 57 -15.20 -2.07 -2.42
CA ARG A 57 -16.63 -1.74 -2.31
C ARG A 57 -16.91 -0.29 -2.71
N LYS A 58 -16.03 0.64 -2.33
CA LYS A 58 -16.17 2.06 -2.70
C LYS A 58 -16.02 2.27 -4.20
N MET A 59 -15.02 1.64 -4.83
CA MET A 59 -14.85 1.64 -6.29
C MET A 59 -16.13 1.17 -6.99
N LEU A 60 -16.65 0.00 -6.61
CA LEU A 60 -17.86 -0.57 -7.21
C LEU A 60 -19.10 0.30 -6.95
N THR A 61 -19.23 0.89 -5.77
CA THR A 61 -20.35 1.78 -5.43
C THR A 61 -20.32 3.06 -6.27
N ALA A 62 -19.14 3.66 -6.44
CA ALA A 62 -18.96 4.83 -7.29
C ALA A 62 -19.26 4.49 -8.77
N LEU A 63 -18.75 3.37 -9.27
CA LEU A 63 -19.03 2.90 -10.63
C LEU A 63 -20.53 2.66 -10.86
N TYR A 64 -21.20 2.04 -9.88
CA TYR A 64 -22.63 1.77 -9.91
C TYR A 64 -23.47 3.06 -9.97
N ARG A 65 -23.12 4.06 -9.16
CA ARG A 65 -23.83 5.36 -9.16
C ARG A 65 -23.65 6.14 -10.47
N ILE A 66 -22.47 6.07 -11.09
CA ILE A 66 -22.23 6.63 -12.43
C ILE A 66 -23.15 5.98 -13.46
N VAL A 67 -23.23 4.65 -13.47
CA VAL A 67 -24.08 3.90 -14.42
C VAL A 67 -25.57 4.20 -14.21
N ARG A 68 -25.98 4.45 -12.97
CA ARG A 68 -27.38 4.75 -12.61
C ARG A 68 -27.76 6.23 -12.78
N GLY A 69 -26.78 7.11 -13.03
CA GLY A 69 -27.02 8.56 -13.19
C GLY A 69 -27.48 9.26 -11.91
N GLU A 70 -27.26 8.67 -10.74
CA GLU A 70 -27.72 9.20 -9.45
C GLU A 70 -26.62 10.04 -8.78
N GLY A 71 -26.81 11.37 -8.73
CA GLY A 71 -25.97 12.33 -8.00
C GLY A 71 -24.88 13.03 -8.84
N ASP A 72 -23.87 13.61 -8.20
CA ASP A 72 -22.80 14.36 -8.87
C ASP A 72 -21.83 13.40 -9.60
N VAL A 73 -22.11 13.21 -10.89
CA VAL A 73 -21.37 12.32 -11.79
C VAL A 73 -19.88 12.63 -11.83
N GLN A 74 -19.49 13.91 -11.64
CA GLN A 74 -18.10 14.32 -11.70
C GLN A 74 -17.31 13.85 -10.46
N GLU A 75 -17.92 13.94 -9.29
CA GLU A 75 -17.33 13.46 -8.03
C GLU A 75 -17.20 11.94 -8.03
N TYR A 76 -18.25 11.22 -8.44
CA TYR A 76 -18.19 9.76 -8.52
C TYR A 76 -17.17 9.27 -9.54
N ARG A 77 -17.01 9.96 -10.67
CA ARG A 77 -16.00 9.62 -11.66
C ARG A 77 -14.59 9.79 -11.08
N ARG A 78 -14.34 10.84 -10.31
CA ARG A 78 -13.06 11.07 -9.62
C ARG A 78 -12.78 9.97 -8.59
N GLN A 79 -13.77 9.62 -7.77
CA GLN A 79 -13.66 8.52 -6.81
C GLN A 79 -13.41 7.18 -7.52
N ALA A 80 -14.19 6.84 -8.54
CA ALA A 80 -14.04 5.60 -9.29
C ALA A 80 -12.65 5.48 -9.94
N LEU A 81 -12.09 6.58 -10.46
CA LEU A 81 -10.74 6.60 -11.01
C LEU A 81 -9.68 6.40 -9.92
N ASN A 82 -9.75 7.14 -8.81
CA ASN A 82 -8.74 7.03 -7.76
C ASN A 82 -8.75 5.67 -7.07
N TYR A 83 -9.94 5.17 -6.72
CA TYR A 83 -10.07 3.81 -6.17
C TYR A 83 -9.76 2.75 -7.22
N GLY A 84 -10.06 3.00 -8.50
CA GLY A 84 -9.65 2.14 -9.61
C GLY A 84 -8.14 2.02 -9.76
N ILE A 85 -7.39 3.12 -9.60
CA ILE A 85 -5.92 3.12 -9.60
C ILE A 85 -5.38 2.32 -8.40
N VAL A 86 -5.98 2.47 -7.22
CA VAL A 86 -5.60 1.68 -6.03
C VAL A 86 -5.81 0.19 -6.27
N VAL A 87 -6.98 -0.22 -6.75
CA VAL A 87 -7.29 -1.63 -7.01
C VAL A 87 -6.41 -2.17 -8.13
N GLY A 88 -6.25 -1.42 -9.22
CA GLY A 88 -5.43 -1.80 -10.38
C GLY A 88 -3.95 -1.97 -10.03
N SER A 89 -3.37 -1.00 -9.31
CA SER A 89 -1.97 -1.07 -8.87
C SER A 89 -1.70 -2.27 -7.94
N PHE A 90 -2.66 -2.64 -7.10
CA PHE A 90 -2.56 -3.84 -6.29
C PHE A 90 -2.61 -5.14 -7.10
N VAL A 91 -3.54 -5.26 -8.05
CA VAL A 91 -3.61 -6.45 -8.92
C VAL A 91 -2.29 -6.60 -9.69
N VAL A 92 -1.78 -5.51 -10.24
CA VAL A 92 -0.47 -5.49 -10.92
C VAL A 92 0.65 -5.89 -9.97
N GLY A 93 0.67 -5.34 -8.75
CA GLY A 93 1.67 -5.67 -7.72
C GLY A 93 1.62 -7.15 -7.31
N ALA A 94 0.43 -7.70 -7.09
CA ALA A 94 0.22 -9.09 -6.72
C ALA A 94 0.65 -10.05 -7.83
N ILE A 95 0.31 -9.76 -9.10
CA ILE A 95 0.76 -10.54 -10.25
C ILE A 95 2.29 -10.46 -10.37
N SER A 96 2.87 -9.26 -10.22
CA SER A 96 4.34 -9.08 -10.30
C SER A 96 5.07 -9.85 -9.20
N LEU A 97 4.53 -9.87 -7.98
CA LEU A 97 5.03 -10.67 -6.86
C LEU A 97 4.88 -12.17 -7.12
N ALA A 98 3.73 -12.62 -7.62
CA ALA A 98 3.49 -14.03 -7.94
C ALA A 98 4.46 -14.55 -9.01
N VAL A 99 4.70 -13.75 -10.06
CA VAL A 99 5.69 -14.05 -11.10
C VAL A 99 7.09 -14.09 -10.48
N SER A 100 7.44 -13.14 -9.63
CA SER A 100 8.76 -13.11 -9.00
C SER A 100 9.00 -14.27 -8.04
N MET A 101 7.98 -14.69 -7.30
CA MET A 101 8.05 -15.87 -6.43
C MET A 101 8.40 -17.14 -7.20
N HIS A 102 7.98 -17.24 -8.47
CA HIS A 102 8.35 -18.37 -9.33
C HIS A 102 9.87 -18.43 -9.62
N PHE A 103 10.53 -17.27 -9.74
CA PHE A 103 11.95 -17.19 -10.05
C PHE A 103 12.85 -17.14 -8.81
N PHE A 104 12.48 -16.33 -7.82
CA PHE A 104 13.36 -15.94 -6.69
C PHE A 104 12.92 -16.50 -5.34
N HIS A 105 11.78 -17.22 -5.27
CA HIS A 105 11.25 -17.82 -4.03
C HIS A 105 11.20 -16.79 -2.89
N GLU A 106 11.83 -17.07 -1.75
CA GLU A 106 11.87 -16.23 -0.54
C GLU A 106 12.52 -14.87 -0.75
N TRP A 107 13.44 -14.75 -1.73
CA TRP A 107 14.11 -13.49 -2.05
C TRP A 107 13.21 -12.49 -2.77
N SER A 108 12.02 -12.92 -3.24
CA SER A 108 11.04 -12.05 -3.89
C SER A 108 10.57 -10.91 -3.00
N ILE A 109 10.68 -11.06 -1.67
CA ILE A 109 10.32 -10.01 -0.72
C ILE A 109 11.17 -8.74 -0.87
N TRP A 110 12.37 -8.84 -1.46
CA TRP A 110 13.19 -7.67 -1.76
C TRP A 110 12.57 -6.72 -2.78
N ILE A 111 11.62 -7.18 -3.60
CA ILE A 111 10.82 -6.31 -4.47
C ILE A 111 9.97 -5.35 -3.63
N VAL A 112 9.43 -5.84 -2.51
CA VAL A 112 8.70 -5.01 -1.54
C VAL A 112 9.65 -4.02 -0.88
N SER A 113 10.85 -4.47 -0.46
CA SER A 113 11.87 -3.57 0.10
C SER A 113 12.29 -2.48 -0.89
N PHE A 114 12.50 -2.83 -2.16
CA PHE A 114 12.81 -1.86 -3.21
C PHE A 114 11.68 -0.85 -3.40
N ASN A 115 10.42 -1.30 -3.42
CA ASN A 115 9.27 -0.40 -3.52
C ASN A 115 9.19 0.56 -2.32
N LEU A 116 9.39 0.06 -1.10
CA LEU A 116 9.45 0.89 0.11
C LEU A 116 10.58 1.92 0.04
N PHE A 117 11.74 1.54 -0.48
CA PHE A 117 12.85 2.47 -0.70
C PHE A 117 12.50 3.59 -1.66
N VAL A 118 11.81 3.29 -2.77
CA VAL A 118 11.36 4.31 -3.74
C VAL A 118 10.35 5.26 -3.09
N ILE A 119 9.35 4.74 -2.36
CA ILE A 119 8.35 5.56 -1.68
C ILE A 119 9.00 6.47 -0.62
N MET A 120 9.91 5.91 0.19
CA MET A 120 10.66 6.70 1.17
C MET A 120 11.49 7.79 0.49
N SER A 121 12.21 7.47 -0.57
CA SER A 121 13.03 8.43 -1.31
C SER A 121 12.17 9.57 -1.88
N TYR A 122 11.00 9.22 -2.43
CA TYR A 122 10.03 10.20 -2.90
C TYR A 122 9.49 11.08 -1.76
N TYR A 123 9.14 10.48 -0.63
CA TYR A 123 8.62 11.22 0.53
C TYR A 123 9.67 12.19 1.09
N ILE A 124 10.91 11.74 1.25
CA ILE A 124 12.03 12.58 1.68
C ILE A 124 12.25 13.74 0.70
N ALA A 125 12.21 13.47 -0.60
CA ALA A 125 12.34 14.51 -1.62
C ALA A 125 11.19 15.53 -1.53
N ARG A 126 9.96 15.08 -1.31
CA ARG A 126 8.78 15.94 -1.14
C ARG A 126 8.84 16.78 0.12
N VAL A 127 9.23 16.20 1.26
CA VAL A 127 9.43 16.94 2.52
C VAL A 127 10.48 18.03 2.33
N LYS A 128 11.60 17.70 1.67
CA LYS A 128 12.67 18.66 1.36
C LYS A 128 12.24 19.76 0.38
N GLN A 129 11.39 19.44 -0.58
CA GLN A 129 10.84 20.41 -1.54
C GLN A 129 9.82 21.37 -0.90
N LEU A 130 9.06 20.88 0.07
CA LEU A 130 7.98 21.62 0.72
C LEU A 130 8.43 22.33 2.01
N ASP A 131 9.70 22.19 2.39
CA ASP A 131 10.31 22.75 3.62
C ASP A 131 9.42 22.58 4.86
N LEU A 132 8.79 21.41 4.98
CA LEU A 132 7.84 21.12 6.05
C LEU A 132 8.60 21.03 7.37
N GLN A 133 8.48 22.08 8.19
CA GLN A 133 8.91 22.10 9.59
C GLN A 133 7.89 21.35 10.46
N ASP A 134 8.36 20.76 11.57
CA ASP A 134 7.56 19.90 12.47
C ASP A 134 6.27 20.55 13.02
N GLU A 135 6.08 21.86 12.85
CA GLU A 135 4.88 22.61 13.26
C GLU A 135 3.65 22.40 12.35
N ASN A 136 3.80 21.79 11.17
CA ASN A 136 2.72 21.62 10.18
C ASN A 136 2.35 20.14 9.90
N ILE A 137 2.72 19.23 10.81
CA ILE A 137 2.38 17.79 10.75
C ILE A 137 1.22 17.47 11.70
#